data_AF-A0A1Q6RRB4-F1
#
_entry.id   AF-A0A1Q6RRB4-F1
#
_cell.length_a   1.000
_cell.length_b   1.000
_cell.length_c   1.000
_cell.angle_alpha   90.00
_cell.angle_beta   90.00
_cell.angle_gamma   90.00
#
_symmetry.space_group_name_H-M   'P 1'
#
loop_
_entity.id
_entity.type
_entity.pdbx_description
1 polymer ?
#
loop_
_entity_poly.entity_id
_entity_poly.type
_entity_poly.pdbx_seq_one_letter_code
_entity_poly.pdbx_strand_id
1 'polypeptide(L)'
;MIFYFSGTGNSKYVAGKTGEHLVIVTPTYAWRIPRLVRDWLLKTPLQGARHAWFVMTCGSEIGSADKYNRMLCQAKGLVCMGTAQIVMPENYIAMFNAPHVDEARQIVAAAQPSIDRAIAAIRAGQPFAPTRNNLYDRFMSGPVNPVFYSCFVRADAFTVSNACISCGQCARRCPANSIVLRDGKPVWSENCTHCMACICYCPAEAIEYGKKSLGKPRYHFEVLQTSPKPIQDTGGHSMHNINALMDHFSINCHSSIRYGGDTVVWFDPFQVKDSPRDGDVIFITHEHYDHFSPEDIRQVMKPDAVLVLPESCLAATQAAGFSPAQLLTVLPGTHETVKGIAFDAVAAYNMGKPFHPQANSWVGYVVELDGCRVYVAGDTDDTPEARAATCDVAFLPVGGTYTMTAPEAASLANVLRPQVAVPTHYGSIVGRMSDGDDFAASLAPDIRCIKLI
;
A
#
# COMPACT_ATOMS: atom_id res chain seq x y z
N MET A 1 -15.90 -19.61 4.61
CA MET A 1 -14.92 -19.36 3.53
C MET A 1 -15.31 -18.08 2.81
N ILE A 2 -14.34 -17.20 2.52
CA ILE A 2 -14.56 -15.97 1.76
C ILE A 2 -13.84 -16.11 0.41
N PHE A 3 -14.58 -15.96 -0.68
CA PHE A 3 -14.08 -15.80 -2.03
C PHE A 3 -14.05 -14.32 -2.38
N TYR A 4 -12.92 -13.85 -2.92
CA TYR A 4 -12.73 -12.45 -3.28
C TYR A 4 -12.23 -12.33 -4.73
N PHE A 5 -13.04 -11.67 -5.56
CA PHE A 5 -12.70 -11.34 -6.94
C PHE A 5 -12.57 -9.81 -7.08
N SER A 6 -11.35 -9.33 -7.36
CA SER A 6 -11.07 -7.89 -7.51
C SER A 6 -11.12 -7.40 -8.96
N GLY A 7 -11.16 -8.31 -9.94
CA GLY A 7 -11.03 -7.95 -11.35
C GLY A 7 -9.62 -7.51 -11.77
N THR A 8 -8.61 -7.59 -10.89
CA THR A 8 -7.22 -7.11 -11.10
C THR A 8 -6.17 -8.23 -11.13
N GLY A 9 -6.56 -9.48 -11.37
CA GLY A 9 -5.65 -10.64 -11.37
C GLY A 9 -5.30 -11.17 -9.96
N ASN A 10 -5.49 -10.36 -8.91
CA ASN A 10 -5.22 -10.71 -7.51
C ASN A 10 -6.38 -11.44 -6.80
N SER A 11 -7.25 -12.09 -7.56
CA SER A 11 -8.40 -12.81 -7.02
C SER A 11 -7.95 -14.04 -6.22
N LYS A 12 -8.43 -14.19 -4.98
CA LYS A 12 -8.14 -15.38 -4.15
C LYS A 12 -9.19 -16.44 -4.44
N TYR A 13 -8.81 -17.43 -5.26
CA TYR A 13 -9.61 -18.64 -5.50
C TYR A 13 -9.24 -19.70 -4.46
N VAL A 14 -10.19 -20.14 -3.65
CA VAL A 14 -9.99 -21.26 -2.72
C VAL A 14 -10.88 -22.41 -3.15
N ALA A 15 -10.29 -23.55 -3.52
CA ALA A 15 -11.04 -24.77 -3.85
C ALA A 15 -10.37 -25.99 -3.19
N GLY A 16 -11.22 -26.86 -2.61
CA GLY A 16 -10.83 -28.12 -1.99
C GLY A 16 -11.83 -28.56 -0.91
N LYS A 17 -11.87 -27.83 0.21
CA LYS A 17 -12.86 -28.00 1.29
C LYS A 17 -13.34 -26.62 1.74
N THR A 18 -14.65 -26.41 1.75
CA THR A 18 -15.25 -25.21 2.30
C THR A 18 -15.89 -25.53 3.65
N GLY A 19 -15.87 -24.60 4.59
CA GLY A 19 -16.80 -24.66 5.73
C GLY A 19 -18.26 -24.52 5.24
N GLU A 20 -19.22 -24.60 6.14
CA GLU A 20 -20.66 -24.53 5.79
C GLU A 20 -21.06 -23.20 5.14
N HIS A 21 -20.32 -22.13 5.39
CA HIS A 21 -20.62 -20.77 4.94
C HIS A 21 -19.69 -20.34 3.81
N LEU A 22 -20.27 -19.93 2.69
CA LEU A 22 -19.59 -19.33 1.54
C LEU A 22 -19.96 -17.84 1.42
N VAL A 23 -18.97 -16.96 1.46
CA VAL A 23 -19.14 -15.52 1.22
C VAL A 23 -18.46 -15.17 -0.08
N ILE A 24 -19.17 -14.58 -1.02
CA ILE A 24 -18.70 -14.20 -2.36
C ILE A 24 -18.63 -12.68 -2.42
N VAL A 25 -17.43 -12.13 -2.51
CA VAL A 25 -17.18 -10.69 -2.66
C VAL A 25 -16.75 -10.43 -4.10
N THR A 26 -17.50 -9.59 -4.82
CA THR A 26 -17.29 -9.39 -6.27
C THR A 26 -17.80 -8.02 -6.75
N PRO A 27 -17.19 -7.39 -7.76
CA PRO A 27 -17.76 -6.22 -8.43
C PRO A 27 -19.04 -6.57 -9.20
N THR A 28 -19.74 -5.53 -9.62
CA THR A 28 -20.95 -5.60 -10.44
C THR A 28 -20.63 -5.25 -11.88
N TYR A 29 -20.81 -6.19 -12.81
CA TYR A 29 -20.69 -5.95 -14.25
C TYR A 29 -22.07 -6.02 -14.90
N ALA A 30 -22.58 -4.86 -15.32
CA ALA A 30 -23.90 -4.69 -15.90
C ALA A 30 -25.03 -5.27 -15.02
N TRP A 31 -25.12 -4.82 -13.76
CA TRP A 31 -26.16 -5.26 -12.80
C TRP A 31 -26.15 -6.76 -12.46
N ARG A 32 -25.01 -7.45 -12.66
CA ARG A 32 -24.81 -8.88 -12.32
C ARG A 32 -23.36 -9.11 -11.86
N ILE A 33 -23.07 -10.29 -11.29
CA ILE A 33 -21.69 -10.72 -11.06
C ILE A 33 -20.96 -10.95 -12.40
N PRO A 34 -19.62 -10.79 -12.47
CA PRO A 34 -18.85 -11.03 -13.69
C PRO A 34 -19.05 -12.47 -14.19
N ARG A 35 -19.08 -12.65 -15.52
CA ARG A 35 -19.22 -13.98 -16.14
C ARG A 35 -18.13 -14.95 -15.65
N LEU A 36 -16.92 -14.46 -15.47
CA LEU A 36 -15.79 -15.24 -14.94
C LEU A 36 -16.10 -15.82 -13.55
N VAL A 37 -16.67 -15.01 -12.65
CA VAL A 37 -17.05 -15.44 -11.29
C VAL A 37 -18.20 -16.44 -11.35
N ARG A 38 -19.24 -16.15 -12.14
CA ARG A 38 -20.37 -17.06 -12.34
C ARG A 38 -19.91 -18.43 -12.87
N ASP A 39 -19.10 -18.44 -13.91
CA ASP A 39 -18.66 -19.66 -14.58
C ASP A 39 -17.72 -20.47 -13.69
N TRP A 40 -16.87 -19.79 -12.91
CA TRP A 40 -16.06 -20.40 -11.87
C TRP A 40 -16.94 -21.05 -10.78
N LEU A 41 -17.95 -20.36 -10.25
CA LEU A 41 -18.87 -20.91 -9.25
C LEU A 41 -19.63 -22.14 -9.77
N LEU A 42 -20.07 -22.10 -11.03
CA LEU A 42 -20.73 -23.24 -11.67
C LEU A 42 -19.82 -24.47 -11.75
N LYS A 43 -18.58 -24.29 -12.21
CA LYS A 43 -17.61 -25.38 -12.43
C LYS A 43 -16.94 -25.89 -11.16
N THR A 44 -16.86 -25.08 -10.11
CA THR A 44 -16.09 -25.42 -8.89
C THR A 44 -16.90 -26.32 -7.94
N PRO A 45 -16.36 -27.46 -7.50
CA PRO A 45 -16.94 -28.23 -6.41
C PRO A 45 -16.85 -27.47 -5.08
N LEU A 46 -17.99 -27.13 -4.48
CA LEU A 46 -18.08 -26.38 -3.23
C LEU A 46 -18.39 -27.34 -2.06
N GLN A 47 -17.52 -28.34 -1.87
CA GLN A 47 -17.74 -29.40 -0.89
C GLN A 47 -17.81 -28.84 0.54
N GLY A 48 -18.93 -29.08 1.20
CA GLY A 48 -19.21 -28.63 2.56
C GLY A 48 -20.03 -27.33 2.64
N ALA A 49 -20.13 -26.54 1.57
CA ALA A 49 -20.92 -25.31 1.57
C ALA A 49 -22.42 -25.61 1.59
N ARG A 50 -23.16 -24.89 2.44
CA ARG A 50 -24.62 -24.96 2.55
C ARG A 50 -25.26 -23.59 2.34
N HIS A 51 -24.63 -22.54 2.87
CA HIS A 51 -25.13 -21.16 2.85
C HIS A 51 -24.22 -20.27 2.00
N ALA A 52 -24.81 -19.40 1.17
CA ALA A 52 -24.07 -18.47 0.32
C ALA A 52 -24.54 -17.01 0.47
N TRP A 53 -23.62 -16.11 0.79
CA TRP A 53 -23.81 -14.65 0.81
C TRP A 53 -23.08 -14.00 -0.36
N PHE A 54 -23.68 -12.98 -0.95
CA PHE A 54 -23.05 -12.16 -2.00
C PHE A 54 -22.86 -10.73 -1.50
N VAL A 55 -21.63 -10.23 -1.51
CA VAL A 55 -21.29 -8.84 -1.24
C VAL A 55 -20.82 -8.24 -2.55
N MET A 56 -21.64 -7.38 -3.14
CA MET A 56 -21.40 -6.81 -4.47
C MET A 56 -21.00 -5.36 -4.38
N THR A 57 -19.84 -5.01 -4.96
CA THR A 57 -19.42 -3.62 -5.10
C THR A 57 -19.95 -3.01 -6.41
N CYS A 58 -20.34 -1.75 -6.40
CA CYS A 58 -20.85 -1.06 -7.59
C CYS A 58 -20.60 0.46 -7.54
N GLY A 59 -20.47 1.10 -8.70
CA GLY A 59 -20.40 2.57 -8.80
C GLY A 59 -21.72 3.26 -8.43
N SER A 60 -22.85 2.59 -8.61
CA SER A 60 -24.19 3.14 -8.32
C SER A 60 -25.12 2.10 -7.71
N GLU A 61 -25.50 1.08 -8.47
CA GLU A 61 -26.48 0.07 -8.06
C GLU A 61 -26.20 -1.31 -8.65
N ILE A 62 -26.82 -2.33 -8.06
CA ILE A 62 -26.74 -3.73 -8.51
C ILE A 62 -28.00 -4.23 -9.20
N GLY A 63 -29.05 -3.40 -9.31
CA GLY A 63 -30.33 -3.77 -9.94
C GLY A 63 -30.91 -5.05 -9.33
N SER A 64 -31.35 -5.99 -10.18
CA SER A 64 -31.90 -7.29 -9.78
C SER A 64 -30.84 -8.41 -9.70
N ALA A 65 -29.57 -8.09 -9.42
CA ALA A 65 -28.51 -9.10 -9.28
C ALA A 65 -28.88 -10.24 -8.31
N ASP A 66 -29.60 -9.92 -7.22
CA ASP A 66 -30.04 -10.90 -6.21
C ASP A 66 -30.86 -12.04 -6.80
N LYS A 67 -31.73 -11.76 -7.78
CA LYS A 67 -32.51 -12.80 -8.49
C LYS A 67 -31.60 -13.82 -9.14
N TYR A 68 -30.55 -13.35 -9.83
CA TYR A 68 -29.62 -14.23 -10.54
C TYR A 68 -28.69 -14.98 -9.60
N ASN A 69 -28.27 -14.34 -8.50
CA ASN A 69 -27.48 -14.98 -7.46
C ASN A 69 -28.27 -16.12 -6.78
N ARG A 70 -29.58 -15.92 -6.53
CA ARG A 70 -30.48 -16.99 -6.05
C ARG A 70 -30.58 -18.15 -7.03
N MET A 71 -30.75 -17.88 -8.33
CA MET A 71 -30.77 -18.93 -9.36
C MET A 71 -29.45 -19.71 -9.41
N LEU A 72 -28.31 -19.02 -9.26
CA LEU A 72 -26.99 -19.66 -9.21
C LEU A 72 -26.85 -20.57 -7.99
N CYS A 73 -27.27 -20.11 -6.80
CA CYS A 73 -27.30 -20.94 -5.60
C CYS A 73 -28.18 -22.18 -5.77
N GLN A 74 -29.37 -22.02 -6.35
CA GLN A 74 -30.27 -23.14 -6.63
C GLN A 74 -29.60 -24.19 -7.54
N ALA A 75 -28.92 -23.76 -8.60
CA ALA A 75 -28.17 -24.65 -9.48
C ALA A 75 -27.00 -25.39 -8.79
N LYS A 76 -26.49 -24.84 -7.66
CA LYS A 76 -25.43 -25.43 -6.84
C LYS A 76 -25.93 -26.17 -5.61
N GLY A 77 -27.25 -26.23 -5.37
CA GLY A 77 -27.81 -26.82 -4.16
C GLY A 77 -27.50 -26.03 -2.88
N LEU A 78 -27.25 -24.71 -3.00
CA LEU A 78 -26.94 -23.82 -1.88
C LEU A 78 -28.17 -23.03 -1.46
N VAL A 79 -28.29 -22.77 -0.17
CA VAL A 79 -29.25 -21.80 0.38
C VAL A 79 -28.69 -20.40 0.17
N CYS A 80 -29.39 -19.59 -0.62
CA CYS A 80 -28.99 -18.20 -0.86
C CYS A 80 -29.40 -17.32 0.31
N MET A 81 -28.41 -16.79 1.01
CA MET A 81 -28.56 -15.88 2.14
C MET A 81 -28.74 -14.42 1.70
N GLY A 82 -28.72 -14.15 0.39
CA GLY A 82 -29.02 -12.85 -0.20
C GLY A 82 -27.79 -12.08 -0.68
N THR A 83 -28.06 -10.87 -1.19
CA THR A 83 -27.06 -9.99 -1.83
C THR A 83 -27.03 -8.62 -1.15
N ALA A 84 -25.86 -8.20 -0.69
CA ALA A 84 -25.60 -6.86 -0.17
C ALA A 84 -24.98 -5.98 -1.26
N GLN A 85 -25.49 -4.75 -1.40
CA GLN A 85 -24.91 -3.71 -2.24
C GLN A 85 -23.95 -2.84 -1.42
N ILE A 86 -22.72 -2.71 -1.89
CA ILE A 86 -21.71 -1.80 -1.34
C ILE A 86 -21.35 -0.79 -2.43
N VAL A 87 -21.74 0.46 -2.26
CA VAL A 87 -21.37 1.53 -3.21
C VAL A 87 -19.88 1.82 -3.04
N MET A 88 -19.13 1.77 -4.13
CA MET A 88 -17.69 1.99 -4.19
C MET A 88 -17.37 2.95 -5.33
N PRO A 89 -16.18 3.58 -5.35
CA PRO A 89 -15.78 4.46 -6.44
C PRO A 89 -15.87 3.80 -7.81
N GLU A 90 -16.40 4.54 -8.80
CA GLU A 90 -16.55 4.08 -10.17
C GLU A 90 -15.17 3.89 -10.86
N ASN A 91 -15.01 2.81 -11.60
CA ASN A 91 -13.77 2.49 -12.31
C ASN A 91 -13.98 2.10 -13.78
N TYR A 92 -15.23 2.07 -14.25
CA TYR A 92 -15.60 1.78 -15.63
C TYR A 92 -15.48 3.02 -16.54
N ILE A 93 -14.23 3.44 -16.74
CA ILE A 93 -13.88 4.66 -17.49
C ILE A 93 -14.19 4.62 -18.99
N ALA A 94 -14.50 3.44 -19.53
CA ALA A 94 -14.99 3.29 -20.89
C ALA A 94 -16.36 3.95 -21.11
N MET A 95 -17.12 4.23 -20.04
CA MET A 95 -18.44 4.86 -20.11
C MET A 95 -18.59 6.01 -19.12
N PHE A 96 -18.11 5.85 -17.89
CA PHE A 96 -18.28 6.82 -16.81
C PHE A 96 -16.97 7.56 -16.52
N ASN A 97 -17.03 8.57 -15.66
CA ASN A 97 -15.83 9.18 -15.08
C ASN A 97 -15.55 8.48 -13.76
N ALA A 98 -14.28 8.12 -13.53
CA ALA A 98 -13.85 7.74 -12.20
C ALA A 98 -13.79 9.01 -11.32
N PRO A 99 -14.21 8.93 -10.05
CA PRO A 99 -14.12 10.05 -9.13
C PRO A 99 -12.67 10.41 -8.86
N HIS A 100 -12.44 11.67 -8.50
CA HIS A 100 -11.14 12.09 -7.97
C HIS A 100 -10.90 11.46 -6.60
N VAL A 101 -9.64 11.46 -6.17
CA VAL A 101 -9.18 10.75 -4.97
C VAL A 101 -9.98 11.14 -3.70
N ASP A 102 -10.30 12.42 -3.51
CA ASP A 102 -11.05 12.87 -2.31
C ASP A 102 -12.52 12.45 -2.35
N GLU A 103 -13.16 12.57 -3.50
CA GLU A 103 -14.53 12.08 -3.73
C GLU A 103 -14.59 10.56 -3.53
N ALA A 104 -13.58 9.84 -4.04
CA ALA A 104 -13.45 8.41 -3.87
C ALA A 104 -13.31 8.00 -2.39
N ARG A 105 -12.59 8.79 -1.56
CA ARG A 105 -12.55 8.57 -0.09
C ARG A 105 -13.90 8.79 0.56
N GLN A 106 -14.61 9.84 0.19
CA GLN A 106 -15.95 10.10 0.72
C GLN A 106 -16.91 8.96 0.41
N ILE A 107 -16.86 8.41 -0.82
CA ILE A 107 -17.65 7.24 -1.21
C ILE A 107 -17.29 6.01 -0.34
N VAL A 108 -16.00 5.73 -0.14
CA VAL A 108 -15.56 4.60 0.70
C VAL A 108 -15.99 4.78 2.16
N ALA A 109 -15.82 5.97 2.72
CA ALA A 109 -16.26 6.27 4.09
C ALA A 109 -17.79 6.10 4.23
N ALA A 110 -18.56 6.57 3.25
CA ALA A 110 -20.02 6.40 3.21
C ALA A 110 -20.45 4.93 3.05
N ALA A 111 -19.60 4.08 2.50
CA ALA A 111 -19.86 2.64 2.36
C ALA A 111 -19.72 1.87 3.69
N GLN A 112 -18.95 2.40 4.65
CA GLN A 112 -18.57 1.71 5.89
C GLN A 112 -19.78 1.14 6.67
N PRO A 113 -20.88 1.90 6.91
CA PRO A 113 -22.03 1.35 7.63
C PRO A 113 -22.69 0.16 6.92
N SER A 114 -22.65 0.13 5.59
CA SER A 114 -23.19 -0.99 4.80
C SER A 114 -22.29 -2.22 4.88
N ILE A 115 -20.97 -2.01 4.92
CA ILE A 115 -19.96 -3.05 5.13
C ILE A 115 -20.16 -3.67 6.53
N ASP A 116 -20.29 -2.83 7.56
CA ASP A 116 -20.46 -3.29 8.95
C ASP A 116 -21.75 -4.11 9.12
N ARG A 117 -22.86 -3.68 8.52
CA ARG A 117 -24.12 -4.45 8.51
C ARG A 117 -23.96 -5.80 7.81
N ALA A 118 -23.25 -5.85 6.68
CA ALA A 118 -23.01 -7.10 5.96
C ALA A 118 -22.14 -8.06 6.81
N ILE A 119 -21.09 -7.55 7.44
CA ILE A 119 -20.23 -8.32 8.35
C ILE A 119 -21.03 -8.88 9.52
N ALA A 120 -21.87 -8.06 10.16
CA ALA A 120 -22.70 -8.47 11.29
C ALA A 120 -23.66 -9.60 10.91
N ALA A 121 -24.39 -9.46 9.78
CA ALA A 121 -25.32 -10.49 9.31
C ALA A 121 -24.61 -11.80 8.93
N ILE A 122 -23.45 -11.73 8.25
CA ILE A 122 -22.65 -12.92 7.93
C ILE A 122 -22.19 -13.63 9.20
N ARG A 123 -21.65 -12.89 10.18
CA ARG A 123 -21.17 -13.45 11.45
C ARG A 123 -22.30 -14.11 12.25
N ALA A 124 -23.50 -13.53 12.21
CA ALA A 124 -24.69 -14.07 12.86
C ALA A 124 -25.35 -15.23 12.08
N GLY A 125 -24.85 -15.58 10.88
CA GLY A 125 -25.48 -16.58 10.02
C GLY A 125 -26.85 -16.17 9.49
N GLN A 126 -27.15 -14.87 9.46
CA GLN A 126 -28.45 -14.33 9.06
C GLN A 126 -28.49 -13.99 7.57
N PRO A 127 -29.66 -14.11 6.92
CA PRO A 127 -29.82 -13.62 5.56
C PRO A 127 -29.75 -12.09 5.52
N PHE A 128 -29.24 -11.54 4.42
CA PHE A 128 -29.34 -10.12 4.12
C PHE A 128 -30.78 -9.70 3.89
N ALA A 129 -31.07 -8.43 4.18
CA ALA A 129 -32.35 -7.83 3.85
C ALA A 129 -32.62 -7.93 2.33
N PRO A 130 -33.88 -8.16 1.92
CA PRO A 130 -34.23 -8.19 0.50
C PRO A 130 -33.83 -6.89 -0.20
N THR A 131 -33.25 -7.01 -1.40
CA THR A 131 -32.96 -5.85 -2.24
C THR A 131 -34.24 -5.25 -2.80
N ARG A 132 -34.23 -3.95 -3.13
CA ARG A 132 -35.30 -3.31 -3.91
C ARG A 132 -35.49 -4.08 -5.24
N ASN A 133 -36.74 -4.22 -5.67
CA ASN A 133 -37.11 -5.01 -6.86
C ASN A 133 -38.26 -4.33 -7.61
N ASN A 134 -37.98 -3.24 -8.30
CA ASN A 134 -38.97 -2.49 -9.09
C ASN A 134 -38.93 -2.90 -10.59
N LEU A 135 -39.86 -2.38 -11.40
CA LEU A 135 -39.94 -2.69 -12.84
C LEU A 135 -38.69 -2.25 -13.62
N TYR A 136 -38.06 -1.14 -13.23
CA TYR A 136 -36.84 -0.63 -13.84
C TYR A 136 -35.65 -1.58 -13.60
N ASP A 137 -35.47 -2.07 -12.37
CA ASP A 137 -34.40 -3.02 -12.01
C ASP A 137 -34.50 -4.32 -12.83
N ARG A 138 -35.73 -4.82 -13.02
CA ARG A 138 -36.03 -6.03 -13.81
C ARG A 138 -35.70 -5.83 -15.29
N PHE A 139 -35.89 -4.64 -15.82
CA PHE A 139 -35.59 -4.30 -17.22
C PHE A 139 -34.08 -4.14 -17.44
N MET A 140 -33.39 -3.38 -16.59
CA MET A 140 -31.93 -3.17 -16.70
C MET A 140 -31.13 -4.47 -16.53
N SER A 141 -31.57 -5.35 -15.62
CA SER A 141 -30.86 -6.60 -15.33
C SER A 141 -31.26 -7.76 -16.26
N GLY A 142 -32.32 -7.59 -17.07
CA GLY A 142 -32.88 -8.60 -17.96
C GLY A 142 -32.49 -8.35 -19.42
N PRO A 143 -33.36 -7.74 -20.26
CA PRO A 143 -33.09 -7.48 -21.68
C PRO A 143 -31.83 -6.64 -21.97
N VAL A 144 -31.52 -5.68 -21.10
CA VAL A 144 -30.41 -4.73 -21.33
C VAL A 144 -29.03 -5.37 -21.08
N ASN A 145 -28.93 -6.36 -20.18
CA ASN A 145 -27.65 -7.00 -19.86
C ASN A 145 -27.01 -7.73 -21.07
N PRO A 146 -27.70 -8.62 -21.83
CA PRO A 146 -27.16 -9.23 -23.03
C PRO A 146 -26.75 -8.22 -24.10
N VAL A 147 -27.59 -7.20 -24.32
CA VAL A 147 -27.33 -6.11 -25.29
C VAL A 147 -26.11 -5.29 -24.88
N PHE A 148 -25.95 -5.02 -23.59
CA PHE A 148 -24.79 -4.31 -23.06
C PHE A 148 -23.49 -5.07 -23.36
N TYR A 149 -23.48 -6.38 -23.12
CA TYR A 149 -22.31 -7.21 -23.43
C TYR A 149 -22.03 -7.30 -24.93
N SER A 150 -23.05 -7.45 -25.79
CA SER A 150 -22.83 -7.57 -27.24
C SER A 150 -22.38 -6.26 -27.90
N CYS A 151 -22.81 -5.12 -27.38
CA CYS A 151 -22.56 -3.82 -28.03
C CYS A 151 -21.39 -3.04 -27.39
N PHE A 152 -21.20 -3.13 -26.07
CA PHE A 152 -20.29 -2.25 -25.33
C PHE A 152 -19.04 -2.94 -24.78
N VAL A 153 -19.09 -4.24 -24.50
CA VAL A 153 -17.94 -5.01 -23.96
C VAL A 153 -17.15 -5.61 -25.12
N ARG A 154 -16.31 -4.81 -25.77
CA ARG A 154 -15.48 -5.23 -26.91
C ARG A 154 -14.03 -4.80 -26.71
N ALA A 155 -13.08 -5.67 -27.00
CA ALA A 155 -11.66 -5.39 -26.76
C ALA A 155 -11.02 -4.52 -27.86
N ASP A 156 -11.70 -4.36 -28.99
CA ASP A 156 -11.20 -3.77 -30.24
C ASP A 156 -10.80 -2.29 -30.12
N ALA A 157 -11.40 -1.56 -29.18
CA ALA A 157 -11.06 -0.14 -28.96
C ALA A 157 -9.88 0.07 -27.99
N PHE A 158 -9.30 -0.98 -27.39
CA PHE A 158 -8.08 -0.81 -26.61
C PHE A 158 -6.89 -0.52 -27.51
N THR A 159 -6.13 0.52 -27.16
CA THR A 159 -4.92 0.95 -27.87
C THR A 159 -3.79 1.17 -26.89
N VAL A 160 -2.55 1.05 -27.36
CA VAL A 160 -1.35 1.36 -26.59
C VAL A 160 -0.48 2.38 -27.32
N SER A 161 -0.06 3.43 -26.62
CA SER A 161 0.82 4.47 -27.14
C SER A 161 2.30 4.08 -27.06
N ASN A 162 3.17 4.92 -27.61
CA ASN A 162 4.63 4.74 -27.49
C ASN A 162 5.17 5.04 -26.09
N ALA A 163 4.35 5.55 -25.16
CA ALA A 163 4.73 5.66 -23.75
C ALA A 163 4.86 4.29 -23.07
N CYS A 164 4.43 3.20 -23.71
CA CYS A 164 4.51 1.87 -23.14
C CYS A 164 5.96 1.42 -22.89
N ILE A 165 6.28 1.18 -21.62
CA ILE A 165 7.59 0.70 -21.16
C ILE A 165 7.75 -0.83 -21.19
N SER A 166 6.85 -1.55 -21.86
CA SER A 166 6.89 -3.02 -22.01
C SER A 166 6.96 -3.84 -20.70
N CYS A 167 6.48 -3.29 -19.57
CA CYS A 167 6.60 -3.92 -18.24
C CYS A 167 5.73 -5.18 -18.03
N GLY A 168 4.74 -5.42 -18.91
CA GLY A 168 3.84 -6.58 -18.87
C GLY A 168 2.78 -6.60 -17.75
N GLN A 169 2.64 -5.52 -16.98
CA GLN A 169 1.65 -5.43 -15.88
C GLN A 169 0.21 -5.64 -16.35
N CYS A 170 -0.14 -5.09 -17.51
CA CYS A 170 -1.47 -5.23 -18.12
C CYS A 170 -1.85 -6.70 -18.36
N ALA A 171 -0.91 -7.53 -18.81
CA ALA A 171 -1.12 -8.96 -19.02
C ALA A 171 -1.27 -9.70 -17.67
N ARG A 172 -0.37 -9.45 -16.72
CA ARG A 172 -0.40 -10.08 -15.39
C ARG A 172 -1.69 -9.78 -14.61
N ARG A 173 -2.23 -8.57 -14.75
CA ARG A 173 -3.45 -8.13 -14.06
C ARG A 173 -4.74 -8.52 -14.78
N CYS A 174 -4.67 -9.12 -15.97
CA CYS A 174 -5.85 -9.47 -16.74
C CYS A 174 -6.54 -10.72 -16.16
N PRO A 175 -7.70 -10.62 -15.49
CA PRO A 175 -8.35 -11.78 -14.88
C PRO A 175 -8.87 -12.79 -15.91
N ALA A 176 -9.03 -12.36 -17.16
CA ALA A 176 -9.51 -13.20 -18.26
C ALA A 176 -8.35 -13.71 -19.15
N ASN A 177 -7.09 -13.47 -18.76
CA ASN A 177 -5.90 -13.80 -19.55
C ASN A 177 -6.01 -13.36 -21.02
N SER A 178 -6.68 -12.23 -21.25
CA SER A 178 -7.07 -11.77 -22.58
C SER A 178 -6.02 -10.88 -23.23
N ILE A 179 -4.87 -10.67 -22.59
CA ILE A 179 -3.81 -9.77 -23.06
C ILE A 179 -2.54 -10.59 -23.21
N VAL A 180 -1.97 -10.57 -24.41
CA VAL A 180 -0.65 -11.14 -24.72
C VAL A 180 0.29 -10.02 -25.14
N LEU A 181 1.58 -10.14 -24.83
CA LEU A 181 2.58 -9.18 -25.31
C LEU A 181 3.10 -9.65 -26.67
N ARG A 182 3.03 -8.79 -27.69
CA ARG A 182 3.69 -8.96 -28.98
C ARG A 182 4.64 -7.80 -29.19
N ASP A 183 5.92 -8.10 -29.43
CA ASP A 183 6.98 -7.10 -29.57
C ASP A 183 7.01 -6.11 -28.39
N GLY A 184 6.84 -6.64 -27.17
CA GLY A 184 6.79 -5.86 -25.92
C GLY A 184 5.47 -5.12 -25.65
N LYS A 185 4.55 -5.03 -26.63
CA LYS A 185 3.30 -4.28 -26.52
C LYS A 185 2.08 -5.18 -26.25
N PRO A 186 1.10 -4.73 -25.43
CA PRO A 186 -0.12 -5.48 -25.19
C PRO A 186 -1.00 -5.57 -26.44
N VAL A 187 -1.50 -6.78 -26.68
CA VAL A 187 -2.52 -7.10 -27.68
C VAL A 187 -3.68 -7.76 -26.95
N TRP A 188 -4.87 -7.17 -27.09
CA TRP A 188 -6.09 -7.67 -26.46
C TRP A 188 -6.82 -8.65 -27.37
N SER A 189 -7.36 -9.71 -26.78
CA SER A 189 -8.24 -10.68 -27.42
C SER A 189 -9.71 -10.41 -27.10
N GLU A 190 -10.60 -11.08 -27.83
CA GLU A 190 -12.05 -10.91 -27.72
C GLU A 190 -12.64 -11.33 -26.35
N ASN A 191 -11.89 -12.07 -25.53
CA ASN A 191 -12.34 -12.56 -24.23
C ASN A 191 -12.30 -11.51 -23.10
N CYS A 192 -12.01 -10.24 -23.43
CA CYS A 192 -11.93 -9.16 -22.45
C CYS A 192 -13.27 -8.94 -21.74
N THR A 193 -13.26 -8.96 -20.41
CA THR A 193 -14.45 -8.70 -19.57
C THR A 193 -14.66 -7.23 -19.22
N HIS A 194 -13.84 -6.32 -19.74
CA HIS A 194 -13.93 -4.88 -19.48
C HIS A 194 -13.76 -4.45 -18.01
N CYS A 195 -12.93 -5.16 -17.26
CA CYS A 195 -12.60 -4.81 -15.87
C CYS A 195 -11.84 -3.48 -15.70
N MET A 196 -11.34 -2.89 -16.80
CA MET A 196 -10.48 -1.70 -16.84
C MET A 196 -9.15 -1.82 -16.06
N ALA A 197 -8.81 -2.98 -15.49
CA ALA A 197 -7.57 -3.15 -14.71
C ALA A 197 -6.30 -2.81 -15.52
N CYS A 198 -6.23 -3.21 -16.80
CA CYS A 198 -5.07 -2.95 -17.64
C CYS A 198 -4.82 -1.45 -17.91
N ILE A 199 -5.89 -0.65 -18.04
CA ILE A 199 -5.80 0.79 -18.28
C ILE A 199 -5.60 1.57 -16.97
N CYS A 200 -6.33 1.22 -15.91
CA CYS A 200 -6.23 1.92 -14.62
C CYS A 200 -4.93 1.64 -13.86
N TYR A 201 -4.26 0.50 -14.10
CA TYR A 201 -2.98 0.14 -13.45
C TYR A 201 -1.79 0.23 -14.42
N CYS A 202 -1.91 0.94 -15.54
CA CYS A 202 -0.77 1.14 -16.43
C CYS A 202 0.17 2.20 -15.84
N PRO A 203 1.40 1.86 -15.42
CA PRO A 203 2.30 2.82 -14.74
C PRO A 203 2.76 3.96 -15.65
N ALA A 204 2.75 3.74 -16.97
CA ALA A 204 3.13 4.74 -17.97
C ALA A 204 1.90 5.43 -18.61
N GLU A 205 0.69 5.17 -18.09
CA GLU A 205 -0.59 5.64 -18.66
C GLU A 205 -0.72 5.41 -20.17
N ALA A 206 -0.05 4.39 -20.70
CA ALA A 206 0.12 4.18 -22.12
C ALA A 206 -1.10 3.53 -22.80
N ILE A 207 -2.11 3.11 -22.04
CA ILE A 207 -3.26 2.34 -22.54
C ILE A 207 -4.48 3.25 -22.57
N GLU A 208 -5.24 3.20 -23.66
CA GLU A 208 -6.51 3.92 -23.83
C GLU A 208 -7.58 3.00 -24.40
N TYR A 209 -8.85 3.33 -24.14
CA TYR A 209 -10.05 2.76 -24.73
C TYR A 209 -10.70 3.78 -25.68
N GLY A 210 -10.20 3.81 -26.91
CA GLY A 210 -10.57 4.79 -27.92
C GLY A 210 -10.49 6.23 -27.39
N LYS A 211 -11.44 7.07 -27.79
CA LYS A 211 -11.54 8.45 -27.26
C LYS A 211 -12.24 8.55 -25.90
N LYS A 212 -12.81 7.45 -25.40
CA LYS A 212 -13.73 7.48 -24.25
C LYS A 212 -13.01 7.55 -22.91
N SER A 213 -11.76 7.11 -22.85
CA SER A 213 -10.95 7.11 -21.61
C SER A 213 -9.90 8.21 -21.56
N LEU A 214 -9.73 8.97 -22.65
CA LEU A 214 -8.76 10.06 -22.74
C LEU A 214 -9.06 11.13 -21.69
N GLY A 215 -8.03 11.50 -20.92
CA GLY A 215 -8.12 12.54 -19.90
C GLY A 215 -8.98 12.19 -18.68
N LYS A 216 -9.48 10.94 -18.58
CA LYS A 216 -10.25 10.50 -17.42
C LYS A 216 -9.33 10.00 -16.30
N PRO A 217 -9.63 10.30 -15.02
CA PRO A 217 -8.86 9.80 -13.89
C PRO A 217 -8.71 8.27 -13.91
N ARG A 218 -7.53 7.78 -13.52
CA ARG A 218 -7.25 6.35 -13.34
C ARG A 218 -7.44 6.00 -11.88
N TYR A 219 -8.52 5.29 -11.58
CA TYR A 219 -8.80 4.87 -10.20
C TYR A 219 -8.21 3.49 -9.89
N HIS A 220 -7.51 3.40 -8.76
CA HIS A 220 -7.18 2.15 -8.09
C HIS A 220 -7.43 2.30 -6.58
N PHE A 221 -7.91 1.26 -5.92
CA PHE A 221 -8.33 1.38 -4.51
C PHE A 221 -7.16 1.70 -3.58
N GLU A 222 -5.95 1.25 -3.95
CA GLU A 222 -4.72 1.43 -3.20
C GLU A 222 -4.33 2.92 -3.05
N VAL A 223 -4.69 3.81 -3.99
CA VAL A 223 -4.49 5.29 -3.83
C VAL A 223 -5.43 5.93 -2.82
N LEU A 224 -6.43 5.22 -2.32
CA LEU A 224 -7.25 5.74 -1.21
C LEU A 224 -6.65 5.42 0.16
N GLN A 225 -5.89 4.32 0.23
CA GLN A 225 -5.08 3.96 1.40
C GLN A 225 -3.83 4.85 1.51
N THR A 226 -3.43 5.48 0.40
CA THR A 226 -2.55 6.64 0.40
C THR A 226 -3.43 7.86 0.72
N SER A 227 -3.50 8.32 1.98
CA SER A 227 -3.99 9.69 2.22
C SER A 227 -3.14 10.63 1.37
N PRO A 228 -3.69 11.59 0.61
CA PRO A 228 -2.87 12.60 0.02
C PRO A 228 -2.54 13.44 1.25
N LYS A 229 -1.29 13.43 1.66
CA LYS A 229 -0.87 14.73 2.14
C LYS A 229 -1.22 15.68 1.01
N PRO A 230 -1.93 16.80 1.27
CA PRO A 230 -1.84 17.90 0.32
C PRO A 230 -0.36 17.99 -0.03
N ILE A 231 -0.02 18.23 -1.30
CA ILE A 231 1.34 18.64 -1.64
C ILE A 231 1.58 19.79 -0.68
N GLN A 232 2.26 19.49 0.42
CA GLN A 232 2.68 20.50 1.36
C GLN A 232 3.67 21.20 0.47
N ASP A 233 3.34 22.44 0.16
CA ASP A 233 4.35 23.40 -0.19
C ASP A 233 5.36 23.34 0.98
N THR A 234 6.33 22.42 0.91
CA THR A 234 7.43 22.32 1.87
C THR A 234 8.40 23.49 1.66
N GLY A 235 7.92 24.60 1.06
CA GLY A 235 8.77 25.65 0.52
C GLY A 235 9.78 25.04 -0.44
N GLY A 236 9.33 24.10 -1.27
CA GLY A 236 10.13 23.10 -1.98
C GLY A 236 11.58 23.51 -2.12
N HIS A 237 12.42 23.05 -1.20
CA HIS A 237 13.85 23.30 -1.28
C HIS A 237 14.32 22.83 -2.64
N SER A 238 15.05 23.69 -3.34
CA SER A 238 15.57 23.38 -4.67
C SER A 238 16.30 22.04 -4.60
N MET A 239 16.22 21.22 -5.65
CA MET A 239 17.04 20.01 -5.77
C MET A 239 18.54 20.28 -5.55
N HIS A 240 18.99 21.53 -5.76
CA HIS A 240 20.33 21.96 -5.38
C HIS A 240 20.61 21.86 -3.87
N ASN A 241 19.67 22.30 -3.02
CA ASN A 241 19.80 22.24 -1.57
C ASN A 241 19.76 20.79 -1.08
N ILE A 242 18.90 19.94 -1.65
CA ILE A 242 18.86 18.53 -1.28
C ILE A 242 20.15 17.80 -1.69
N ASN A 243 20.72 18.12 -2.85
CA ASN A 243 22.01 17.54 -3.22
C ASN A 243 23.11 17.91 -2.22
N ALA A 244 23.19 19.19 -1.83
CA ALA A 244 24.14 19.64 -0.82
C ALA A 244 23.91 18.94 0.53
N LEU A 245 22.65 18.81 0.97
CA LEU A 245 22.29 18.04 2.16
C LEU A 245 22.79 16.59 2.08
N MET A 246 22.55 15.92 0.94
CA MET A 246 22.92 14.51 0.76
C MET A 246 24.43 14.28 0.79
N ASP A 247 25.25 15.29 0.45
CA ASP A 247 26.71 15.20 0.55
C ASP A 247 27.21 15.08 2.01
N HIS A 248 26.39 15.49 3.00
CA HIS A 248 26.67 15.33 4.43
C HIS A 248 26.29 13.95 4.97
N PHE A 249 25.55 13.13 4.21
CA PHE A 249 25.10 11.82 4.64
C PHE A 249 26.08 10.71 4.26
N SER A 250 26.24 9.75 5.18
CA SER A 250 26.92 8.48 4.92
C SER A 250 26.20 7.35 5.64
N ILE A 251 26.19 6.16 5.03
CA ILE A 251 25.70 4.94 5.67
C ILE A 251 26.92 4.07 5.96
N ASN A 252 27.18 3.80 7.24
CA ASN A 252 28.28 2.91 7.63
C ASN A 252 27.97 1.46 7.23
N CYS A 253 26.78 0.99 7.64
CA CYS A 253 26.19 -0.26 7.19
C CYS A 253 24.73 -0.33 7.62
N HIS A 254 23.93 -1.16 6.95
CA HIS A 254 22.59 -1.56 7.42
C HIS A 254 21.67 -0.35 7.63
N SER A 255 21.42 0.06 8.88
CA SER A 255 20.64 1.26 9.26
C SER A 255 21.47 2.31 10.01
N SER A 256 22.79 2.13 10.09
CA SER A 256 23.69 3.07 10.75
C SER A 256 24.01 4.25 9.83
N ILE A 257 23.40 5.39 10.12
CA ILE A 257 23.44 6.60 9.30
C ILE A 257 24.13 7.72 10.07
N ARG A 258 25.05 8.41 9.41
CA ARG A 258 25.72 9.60 9.93
C ARG A 258 25.37 10.80 9.06
N TYR A 259 25.02 11.91 9.71
CA TYR A 259 24.89 13.24 9.13
C TYR A 259 26.00 14.17 9.66
N GLY A 260 26.82 14.70 8.75
CA GLY A 260 28.00 15.51 9.05
C GLY A 260 27.82 17.01 8.85
N GLY A 261 26.69 17.58 9.27
CA GLY A 261 26.51 19.05 9.32
C GLY A 261 27.20 19.70 10.53
N ASP A 262 26.85 20.96 10.82
CA ASP A 262 27.41 21.73 11.95
C ASP A 262 27.17 21.04 13.31
N THR A 263 25.97 20.48 13.50
CA THR A 263 25.65 19.53 14.57
C THR A 263 25.66 18.13 13.97
N VAL A 264 26.58 17.27 14.43
CA VAL A 264 26.71 15.91 13.90
C VAL A 264 25.65 15.01 14.51
N VAL A 265 24.88 14.36 13.65
CA VAL A 265 23.78 13.47 14.05
C VAL A 265 24.09 12.04 13.63
N TRP A 266 23.84 11.10 14.52
CA TRP A 266 23.90 9.67 14.23
C TRP A 266 22.53 9.03 14.46
N PHE A 267 22.19 8.08 13.59
CA PHE A 267 21.06 7.17 13.77
C PHE A 267 21.59 5.76 13.87
N ASP A 268 21.16 5.04 14.90
CA ASP A 268 21.43 3.62 15.11
C ASP A 268 22.91 3.23 14.84
N PRO A 269 23.90 3.80 15.56
CA PRO A 269 25.31 3.44 15.38
C PRO A 269 25.54 1.93 15.50
N PHE A 270 26.08 1.32 14.45
CA PHE A 270 26.33 -0.12 14.41
C PHE A 270 27.54 -0.44 13.53
N GLN A 271 28.45 -1.29 14.02
CA GLN A 271 29.71 -1.69 13.36
C GLN A 271 30.60 -0.49 12.96
N VAL A 272 30.70 0.51 13.83
CA VAL A 272 31.54 1.69 13.62
C VAL A 272 33.00 1.28 13.74
N LYS A 273 33.84 1.64 12.74
CA LYS A 273 35.23 1.17 12.68
C LYS A 273 36.23 2.11 13.34
N ASP A 274 36.05 3.41 13.19
CA ASP A 274 37.13 4.40 13.44
C ASP A 274 36.92 5.27 14.69
N SER A 275 35.93 4.95 15.54
CA SER A 275 35.62 5.71 16.77
C SER A 275 35.70 7.23 16.60
N PRO A 276 34.85 7.84 15.74
CA PRO A 276 35.01 9.22 15.31
C PRO A 276 34.78 10.26 16.42
N ARG A 277 34.07 9.90 17.50
CA ARG A 277 33.81 10.79 18.67
C ARG A 277 33.28 12.17 18.29
N ASP A 278 32.46 12.23 17.26
CA ASP A 278 32.00 13.46 16.64
C ASP A 278 30.50 13.73 16.87
N GLY A 279 29.73 12.73 17.29
CA GLY A 279 28.28 12.79 17.42
C GLY A 279 27.82 13.70 18.57
N ASP A 280 27.02 14.69 18.22
CA ASP A 280 26.39 15.63 19.15
C ASP A 280 25.01 15.14 19.61
N VAL A 281 24.24 14.54 18.69
CA VAL A 281 22.92 13.94 18.94
C VAL A 281 22.90 12.54 18.33
N ILE A 282 22.52 11.54 19.14
CA ILE A 282 22.46 10.15 18.71
C ILE A 282 21.02 9.70 18.90
N PHE A 283 20.36 9.35 17.80
CA PHE A 283 19.02 8.79 17.80
C PHE A 283 19.09 7.26 17.75
N ILE A 284 18.37 6.61 18.66
CA ILE A 284 18.18 5.16 18.69
C ILE A 284 16.72 4.88 18.40
N THR A 285 16.43 4.05 17.40
CA THR A 285 15.06 3.72 17.01
C THR A 285 14.42 2.66 17.91
N HIS A 286 15.20 1.65 18.30
CA HIS A 286 14.77 0.55 19.15
C HIS A 286 15.95 -0.26 19.72
N GLU A 287 15.66 -1.23 20.60
CA GLU A 287 16.64 -1.95 21.41
C GLU A 287 17.29 -3.19 20.75
N HIS A 288 16.96 -3.52 19.50
CA HIS A 288 17.62 -4.65 18.83
C HIS A 288 19.11 -4.38 18.63
N TYR A 289 19.92 -5.45 18.66
CA TYR A 289 21.37 -5.38 18.71
C TYR A 289 22.02 -4.65 17.52
N ASP A 290 21.36 -4.64 16.37
CA ASP A 290 21.79 -3.98 15.14
C ASP A 290 21.39 -2.51 15.04
N HIS A 291 20.74 -1.98 16.09
CA HIS A 291 20.34 -0.57 16.22
C HIS A 291 20.80 0.05 17.55
N PHE A 292 20.69 -0.70 18.65
CA PHE A 292 21.21 -0.36 19.95
C PHE A 292 22.48 -1.16 20.26
N SER A 293 23.63 -0.65 19.82
CA SER A 293 24.94 -1.16 20.18
C SER A 293 25.64 -0.20 21.17
N PRO A 294 25.64 -0.48 22.49
CA PRO A 294 26.31 0.37 23.46
C PRO A 294 27.79 0.64 23.17
N GLU A 295 28.48 -0.29 22.52
CA GLU A 295 29.86 -0.11 22.11
C GLU A 295 29.97 0.96 21.01
N ASP A 296 29.23 0.78 19.91
CA ASP A 296 29.24 1.71 18.77
C ASP A 296 28.70 3.09 19.13
N ILE A 297 27.65 3.15 19.97
CA ILE A 297 27.13 4.41 20.50
C ILE A 297 28.24 5.17 21.23
N ARG A 298 29.03 4.50 22.09
CA ARG A 298 30.17 5.15 22.75
C ARG A 298 31.23 5.57 21.75
N GLN A 299 31.48 4.81 20.70
CA GLN A 299 32.49 5.15 19.68
C GLN A 299 32.20 6.47 18.96
N VAL A 300 30.92 6.82 18.78
CA VAL A 300 30.52 8.05 18.09
C VAL A 300 30.22 9.22 19.03
N MET A 301 29.76 8.96 20.26
CA MET A 301 29.35 10.00 21.19
C MET A 301 30.50 10.92 21.66
N LYS A 302 30.27 12.23 21.55
CA LYS A 302 31.01 13.26 22.31
C LYS A 302 30.68 13.21 23.81
N PRO A 303 31.55 13.73 24.70
CA PRO A 303 31.30 13.77 26.14
C PRO A 303 30.02 14.50 26.56
N ASP A 304 29.60 15.50 25.79
CA ASP A 304 28.40 16.30 26.04
C ASP A 304 27.25 15.97 25.08
N ALA A 305 27.33 14.83 24.38
CA ALA A 305 26.30 14.39 23.44
C ALA A 305 24.99 14.05 24.15
N VAL A 306 23.88 14.15 23.41
CA VAL A 306 22.56 13.68 23.87
C VAL A 306 22.18 12.41 23.11
N LEU A 307 21.79 11.37 23.86
CA LEU A 307 21.25 10.13 23.36
C LEU A 307 19.73 10.19 23.44
N VAL A 308 19.06 10.21 22.30
CA VAL A 308 17.60 10.19 22.14
C VAL A 308 17.16 8.76 21.87
N LEU A 309 16.19 8.25 22.62
CA LEU A 309 15.78 6.84 22.57
C LEU A 309 14.32 6.64 22.99
N PRO A 310 13.63 5.57 22.53
CA PRO A 310 12.35 5.17 23.10
C PRO A 310 12.44 5.00 24.61
N GLU A 311 11.37 5.35 25.33
CA GLU A 311 11.28 5.12 26.77
C GLU A 311 11.50 3.64 27.14
N SER A 312 11.05 2.71 26.30
CA SER A 312 11.28 1.27 26.48
C SER A 312 12.75 0.88 26.49
N CYS A 313 13.63 1.65 25.85
CA CYS A 313 15.07 1.40 25.80
C CYS A 313 15.81 1.96 27.03
N LEU A 314 15.14 2.72 27.92
CA LEU A 314 15.79 3.43 29.04
C LEU A 314 16.51 2.48 30.00
N ALA A 315 15.86 1.38 30.39
CA ALA A 315 16.42 0.43 31.36
C ALA A 315 17.68 -0.24 30.82
N ALA A 316 17.66 -0.69 29.56
CA ALA A 316 18.83 -1.26 28.88
C ALA A 316 19.97 -0.24 28.76
N THR A 317 19.63 1.02 28.50
CA THR A 317 20.59 2.13 28.37
C THR A 317 21.26 2.49 29.69
N GLN A 318 20.50 2.53 30.78
CA GLN A 318 21.05 2.71 32.12
C GLN A 318 21.91 1.51 32.56
N ALA A 319 21.47 0.29 32.26
CA ALA A 319 22.25 -0.93 32.53
C ALA A 319 23.56 -0.97 31.74
N ALA A 320 23.59 -0.38 30.54
CA ALA A 320 24.80 -0.19 29.74
C ALA A 320 25.71 0.95 30.26
N GLY A 321 25.33 1.65 31.34
CA GLY A 321 26.18 2.63 32.02
C GLY A 321 26.21 4.02 31.37
N PHE A 322 25.24 4.37 30.53
CA PHE A 322 25.12 5.74 30.01
C PHE A 322 24.60 6.68 31.10
N SER A 323 25.15 7.89 31.15
CA SER A 323 24.80 8.90 32.16
C SER A 323 23.35 9.38 31.97
N PRO A 324 22.50 9.37 33.01
CA PRO A 324 21.13 9.89 32.92
C PRO A 324 21.05 11.34 32.44
N ALA A 325 22.09 12.16 32.67
CA ALA A 325 22.15 13.54 32.23
C ALA A 325 22.26 13.71 30.70
N GLN A 326 22.58 12.64 29.98
CA GLN A 326 22.71 12.62 28.52
C GLN A 326 21.51 11.96 27.82
N LEU A 327 20.52 11.46 28.58
CA LEU A 327 19.42 10.68 28.02
C LEU A 327 18.19 11.56 27.80
N LEU A 328 17.61 11.48 26.61
CA LEU A 328 16.30 12.02 26.27
C LEU A 328 15.40 10.89 25.80
N THR A 329 14.42 10.51 26.62
CA THR A 329 13.45 9.47 26.28
C THR A 329 12.27 10.03 25.50
N VAL A 330 11.77 9.27 24.53
CA VAL A 330 10.62 9.67 23.70
C VAL A 330 9.56 8.57 23.64
N LEU A 331 8.34 8.97 23.31
CA LEU A 331 7.24 8.09 22.93
C LEU A 331 6.82 8.43 21.48
N PRO A 332 6.11 7.54 20.78
CA PRO A 332 5.50 7.91 19.52
C PRO A 332 4.64 9.18 19.64
N GLY A 333 4.86 10.14 18.74
CA GLY A 333 4.20 11.44 18.74
C GLY A 333 4.93 12.54 19.53
N THR A 334 6.06 12.25 20.18
CA THR A 334 6.92 13.27 20.80
C THR A 334 7.45 14.25 19.74
N HIS A 335 7.38 15.55 20.03
CA HIS A 335 7.98 16.63 19.25
C HIS A 335 8.90 17.44 20.15
N GLU A 336 10.19 17.52 19.83
CA GLU A 336 11.21 18.12 20.69
C GLU A 336 12.30 18.80 19.89
N THR A 337 13.15 19.57 20.57
CA THR A 337 14.37 20.15 19.99
C THR A 337 15.55 19.91 20.90
N VAL A 338 16.63 19.35 20.37
CA VAL A 338 17.85 19.03 21.11
C VAL A 338 19.07 19.52 20.37
N LYS A 339 19.94 20.29 21.04
CA LYS A 339 21.14 20.90 20.42
C LYS A 339 20.84 21.62 19.08
N GLY A 340 19.70 22.29 19.00
CA GLY A 340 19.26 23.00 17.79
C GLY A 340 18.64 22.13 16.69
N ILE A 341 18.52 20.82 16.91
CA ILE A 341 17.90 19.87 16.00
C ILE A 341 16.46 19.59 16.44
N ALA A 342 15.49 20.07 15.66
CA ALA A 342 14.08 19.78 15.87
C ALA A 342 13.74 18.40 15.28
N PHE A 343 12.88 17.63 15.97
CA PHE A 343 12.46 16.32 15.50
C PHE A 343 11.07 15.89 15.99
N ASP A 344 10.46 15.01 15.20
CA ASP A 344 9.24 14.26 15.52
C ASP A 344 9.58 12.77 15.68
N ALA A 345 9.09 12.12 16.74
CA ALA A 345 9.16 10.66 16.91
C ALA A 345 7.91 9.99 16.28
N VAL A 346 8.11 9.12 15.29
CA VAL A 346 7.05 8.45 14.52
C VAL A 346 6.97 6.99 14.93
N ALA A 347 5.77 6.44 15.20
CA ALA A 347 5.65 5.03 15.56
C ALA A 347 6.23 4.09 14.48
N ALA A 348 7.05 3.11 14.89
CA ALA A 348 7.67 2.12 14.01
C ALA A 348 7.35 0.70 14.50
N TYR A 349 6.68 -0.10 13.67
CA TYR A 349 6.23 -1.45 14.02
C TYR A 349 5.86 -2.28 12.79
N ASN A 350 5.74 -3.61 12.97
CA ASN A 350 5.29 -4.51 11.91
C ASN A 350 3.76 -4.71 11.90
N MET A 351 3.20 -4.84 10.70
CA MET A 351 1.79 -5.14 10.44
C MET A 351 1.61 -6.64 10.19
N GLY A 352 1.74 -7.43 11.26
CA GLY A 352 1.52 -8.89 11.20
C GLY A 352 2.79 -9.75 11.19
N LYS A 353 3.95 -9.16 11.49
CA LYS A 353 5.17 -9.88 11.86
C LYS A 353 5.43 -9.70 13.37
N PRO A 354 6.06 -10.68 14.05
CA PRO A 354 6.28 -10.62 15.50
C PRO A 354 7.54 -9.83 15.91
N PHE A 355 8.34 -9.34 14.95
CA PHE A 355 9.68 -8.81 15.22
C PHE A 355 9.66 -7.42 15.85
N HIS A 356 8.77 -6.53 15.38
CA HIS A 356 8.61 -5.18 15.91
C HIS A 356 7.16 -4.94 16.37
N PRO A 357 6.78 -5.42 17.57
CA PRO A 357 5.44 -5.24 18.11
C PRO A 357 5.14 -3.77 18.41
N GLN A 358 3.94 -3.30 18.02
CA GLN A 358 3.49 -1.94 18.33
C GLN A 358 3.48 -1.62 19.84
N ALA A 359 3.27 -2.64 20.69
CA ALA A 359 3.25 -2.49 22.15
C ALA A 359 4.59 -2.05 22.75
N ASN A 360 5.69 -2.16 22.01
CA ASN A 360 7.02 -1.77 22.48
C ASN A 360 7.26 -0.25 22.35
N SER A 361 6.36 0.47 21.68
CA SER A 361 6.42 1.93 21.48
C SER A 361 7.73 2.40 20.86
N TRP A 362 8.30 1.60 19.95
CA TRP A 362 9.49 1.96 19.19
C TRP A 362 9.18 3.00 18.10
N VAL A 363 10.22 3.69 17.65
CA VAL A 363 10.05 4.88 16.82
C VAL A 363 11.05 4.95 15.66
N GLY A 364 10.63 5.56 14.56
CA GLY A 364 11.50 6.27 13.63
C GLY A 364 11.49 7.77 13.95
N TYR A 365 12.29 8.56 13.21
CA TYR A 365 12.45 9.99 13.47
C TYR A 365 12.31 10.81 12.19
N VAL A 366 11.53 11.89 12.23
CA VAL A 366 11.61 12.97 11.25
C VAL A 366 12.42 14.10 11.87
N VAL A 367 13.56 14.42 11.28
CA VAL A 367 14.53 15.37 11.84
C VAL A 367 14.75 16.53 10.86
N GLU A 368 14.78 17.75 11.38
CA GLU A 368 15.10 18.94 10.59
C GLU A 368 16.62 19.13 10.49
N LEU A 369 17.17 18.99 9.28
CA LEU A 369 18.59 19.08 8.97
C LEU A 369 18.78 20.00 7.76
N ASP A 370 19.58 21.06 7.91
CA ASP A 370 19.79 22.12 6.90
C ASP A 370 18.48 22.64 6.27
N GLY A 371 17.46 22.80 7.12
CA GLY A 371 16.13 23.26 6.72
C GLY A 371 15.23 22.18 6.08
N CYS A 372 15.77 21.01 5.75
CA CYS A 372 15.02 19.91 5.15
C CYS A 372 14.51 18.92 6.21
N ARG A 373 13.35 18.31 5.95
CA ARG A 373 12.80 17.25 6.80
C ARG A 373 13.32 15.89 6.34
N VAL A 374 14.10 15.22 7.18
CA VAL A 374 14.69 13.90 6.89
C VAL A 374 13.99 12.84 7.73
N TYR A 375 13.34 11.87 7.09
CA TYR A 375 12.71 10.74 7.78
C TYR A 375 13.63 9.53 7.81
N VAL A 376 14.03 9.07 8.99
CA VAL A 376 14.69 7.79 9.23
C VAL A 376 13.70 6.85 9.89
N ALA A 377 13.22 5.86 9.13
CA ALA A 377 12.06 5.07 9.53
C ALA A 377 12.31 4.06 10.66
N GLY A 378 13.58 3.73 10.93
CA GLY A 378 13.92 2.57 11.76
C GLY A 378 13.37 1.28 11.14
N ASP A 379 13.14 0.27 11.97
CA ASP A 379 12.55 -1.00 11.54
C ASP A 379 11.02 -0.95 11.64
N THR A 380 10.38 -0.78 10.49
CA THR A 380 8.93 -0.64 10.40
C THR A 380 8.38 -1.30 9.14
N ASP A 381 7.08 -1.60 9.15
CA ASP A 381 6.29 -1.85 7.94
C ASP A 381 5.63 -0.54 7.45
N ASP A 382 4.83 -0.64 6.41
CA ASP A 382 4.01 0.42 5.81
C ASP A 382 2.80 0.77 6.68
N THR A 383 3.07 1.35 7.86
CA THR A 383 2.08 1.68 8.90
C THR A 383 1.34 3.00 8.60
N PRO A 384 0.14 3.22 9.19
CA PRO A 384 -0.55 4.50 9.10
C PRO A 384 0.29 5.69 9.54
N GLU A 385 1.09 5.52 10.60
CA GLU A 385 1.97 6.55 11.15
C GLU A 385 3.15 6.86 10.22
N ALA A 386 3.79 5.82 9.66
CA ALA A 386 4.85 5.99 8.66
C ALA A 386 4.31 6.72 7.42
N ARG A 387 3.14 6.32 6.90
CA ARG A 387 2.45 7.00 5.78
C ARG A 387 2.09 8.46 6.11
N ALA A 388 1.92 8.78 7.39
CA ALA A 388 1.60 10.12 7.87
C ALA A 388 2.86 10.96 8.20
N ALA A 389 4.08 10.50 7.93
CA ALA A 389 5.30 11.31 8.06
C ALA A 389 5.44 12.33 6.90
N THR A 390 5.92 13.55 7.16
CA THR A 390 6.25 14.54 6.10
C THR A 390 7.76 14.63 6.02
N CYS A 391 8.32 14.45 4.83
CA CYS A 391 9.76 14.53 4.62
C CYS A 391 10.11 14.95 3.19
N ASP A 392 11.27 15.57 3.04
CA ASP A 392 11.92 15.86 1.76
C ASP A 392 12.86 14.71 1.35
N VAL A 393 13.44 14.01 2.35
CA VAL A 393 14.29 12.83 2.19
C VAL A 393 13.79 11.70 3.09
N ALA A 394 13.71 10.47 2.56
CA ALA A 394 13.29 9.29 3.33
C ALA A 394 14.33 8.16 3.27
N PHE A 395 14.75 7.67 4.44
CA PHE A 395 15.55 6.46 4.64
C PHE A 395 14.61 5.33 5.07
N LEU A 396 14.45 4.32 4.21
CA LEU A 396 13.44 3.27 4.40
C LEU A 396 14.07 1.86 4.39
N PRO A 397 13.71 0.98 5.35
CA PRO A 397 14.25 -0.37 5.39
C PRO A 397 13.66 -1.25 4.28
N VAL A 398 14.48 -2.05 3.59
CA VAL A 398 14.07 -2.86 2.43
C VAL A 398 14.39 -4.37 2.54
N GLY A 399 14.87 -4.83 3.70
CA GLY A 399 15.37 -6.19 3.90
C GLY A 399 14.33 -7.32 3.93
N GLY A 400 13.03 -6.99 3.97
CA GLY A 400 11.90 -7.91 3.76
C GLY A 400 11.57 -8.87 4.90
N THR A 401 12.58 -9.48 5.54
CA THR A 401 12.36 -10.52 6.57
C THR A 401 11.82 -9.92 7.86
N TYR A 402 12.50 -8.89 8.37
CA TYR A 402 12.16 -8.22 9.63
C TYR A 402 11.42 -6.88 9.42
N THR A 403 11.56 -6.32 8.22
CA THR A 403 11.06 -5.01 7.77
C THR A 403 10.35 -5.15 6.42
N MET A 404 9.99 -4.06 5.75
CA MET A 404 9.36 -4.10 4.42
C MET A 404 10.24 -4.80 3.37
N THR A 405 9.60 -5.48 2.43
CA THR A 405 10.26 -5.84 1.16
C THR A 405 10.52 -4.59 0.33
N ALA A 406 11.48 -4.63 -0.61
CA ALA A 406 11.77 -3.50 -1.49
C ALA A 406 10.53 -2.90 -2.21
N PRO A 407 9.60 -3.69 -2.78
CA PRO A 407 8.37 -3.14 -3.36
C PRO A 407 7.40 -2.51 -2.34
N GLU A 408 7.33 -3.05 -1.12
CA GLU A 408 6.51 -2.49 -0.03
C GLU A 408 7.08 -1.13 0.44
N ALA A 409 8.39 -1.05 0.62
CA ALA A 409 9.07 0.19 0.96
C ALA A 409 8.91 1.24 -0.16
N ALA A 410 9.00 0.84 -1.43
CA ALA A 410 8.77 1.74 -2.56
C ALA A 410 7.32 2.23 -2.60
N SER A 411 6.34 1.37 -2.24
CA SER A 411 4.94 1.78 -2.06
C SER A 411 4.80 2.86 -0.99
N LEU A 412 5.48 2.72 0.16
CA LEU A 412 5.50 3.75 1.19
C LEU A 412 6.17 5.05 0.68
N ALA A 413 7.33 4.97 0.03
CA ALA A 413 8.00 6.15 -0.56
C ALA A 413 7.09 6.88 -1.55
N ASN A 414 6.35 6.14 -2.39
CA ASN A 414 5.40 6.71 -3.35
C ASN A 414 4.22 7.44 -2.67
N VAL A 415 3.89 7.08 -1.42
CA VAL A 415 2.89 7.79 -0.59
C VAL A 415 3.49 9.05 0.03
N LEU A 416 4.69 8.91 0.58
CA LEU A 416 5.43 9.98 1.27
C LEU A 416 5.80 11.12 0.32
N ARG A 417 6.08 10.78 -0.95
CA ARG A 417 6.49 11.71 -2.01
C ARG A 417 7.73 12.55 -1.62
N PRO A 418 8.80 11.96 -1.05
CA PRO A 418 10.03 12.68 -0.82
C PRO A 418 10.69 13.02 -2.17
N GLN A 419 11.53 14.04 -2.19
CA GLN A 419 12.35 14.33 -3.37
C GLN A 419 13.45 13.25 -3.54
N VAL A 420 13.99 12.74 -2.43
CA VAL A 420 14.98 11.66 -2.41
C VAL A 420 14.54 10.52 -1.51
N ALA A 421 14.69 9.28 -1.99
CA ALA A 421 14.51 8.08 -1.20
C ALA A 421 15.81 7.25 -1.16
N VAL A 422 16.18 6.78 0.03
CA VAL A 422 17.39 6.00 0.30
C VAL A 422 16.97 4.67 0.92
N PRO A 423 17.23 3.52 0.27
CA PRO A 423 16.99 2.22 0.89
C PRO A 423 18.03 1.97 1.99
N THR A 424 17.61 1.36 3.10
CA THR A 424 18.42 0.95 4.25
C THR A 424 18.07 -0.48 4.68
N HIS A 425 18.76 -1.03 5.69
CA HIS A 425 18.47 -2.34 6.28
C HIS A 425 18.51 -3.50 5.26
N TYR A 426 19.53 -3.51 4.39
CA TYR A 426 19.73 -4.58 3.40
C TYR A 426 21.21 -4.80 3.08
N GLY A 427 21.53 -5.98 2.53
CA GLY A 427 22.83 -6.26 1.91
C GLY A 427 23.96 -6.64 2.88
N SER A 428 23.70 -6.63 4.19
CA SER A 428 24.68 -7.00 5.23
C SER A 428 24.19 -8.16 6.10
N ILE A 429 23.26 -7.91 7.04
CA ILE A 429 22.70 -8.89 7.98
C ILE A 429 21.53 -9.65 7.35
N VAL A 430 20.68 -8.90 6.65
CA VAL A 430 19.43 -9.38 6.04
C VAL A 430 19.25 -8.73 4.68
N GLY A 431 18.33 -9.28 3.89
CA GLY A 431 18.12 -8.85 2.51
C GLY A 431 19.31 -9.19 1.61
N ARG A 432 19.25 -8.71 0.38
CA ARG A 432 20.27 -8.88 -0.66
C ARG A 432 20.63 -7.52 -1.21
N MET A 433 21.85 -7.36 -1.72
CA MET A 433 22.25 -6.12 -2.41
C MET A 433 21.29 -5.72 -3.55
N SER A 434 20.63 -6.68 -4.20
CA SER A 434 19.63 -6.44 -5.24
C SER A 434 18.36 -5.76 -4.73
N ASP A 435 18.06 -5.82 -3.43
CA ASP A 435 16.83 -5.23 -2.88
C ASP A 435 16.83 -3.70 -3.03
N GLY A 436 18.01 -3.06 -2.99
CA GLY A 436 18.15 -1.65 -3.31
C GLY A 436 17.84 -1.31 -4.78
N ASP A 437 18.14 -2.22 -5.71
CA ASP A 437 17.80 -2.05 -7.14
C ASP A 437 16.31 -2.25 -7.37
N ASP A 438 15.72 -3.27 -6.75
CA ASP A 438 14.28 -3.56 -6.82
C ASP A 438 13.46 -2.41 -6.21
N PHE A 439 13.96 -1.79 -5.14
CA PHE A 439 13.37 -0.60 -4.53
C PHE A 439 13.39 0.55 -5.54
N ALA A 440 14.57 0.89 -6.09
CA ALA A 440 14.73 1.97 -7.05
C ALA A 440 13.84 1.79 -8.30
N ALA A 441 13.72 0.56 -8.81
CA ALA A 441 12.90 0.23 -9.97
C ALA A 441 11.38 0.34 -9.70
N SER A 442 10.97 0.32 -8.44
CA SER A 442 9.57 0.37 -8.01
C SER A 442 9.10 1.77 -7.60
N LEU A 443 10.01 2.75 -7.56
CA LEU A 443 9.69 4.15 -7.24
C LEU A 443 8.97 4.86 -8.38
N ALA A 444 8.16 5.85 -8.01
CA ALA A 444 7.60 6.80 -8.96
C ALA A 444 8.73 7.56 -9.69
N PRO A 445 8.57 7.87 -11.00
CA PRO A 445 9.67 8.42 -11.82
C PRO A 445 10.27 9.75 -11.35
N ASP A 446 9.56 10.48 -10.52
CA ASP A 446 9.92 11.79 -9.99
C ASP A 446 10.53 11.74 -8.58
N ILE A 447 10.61 10.56 -7.95
CA ILE A 447 11.35 10.34 -6.72
C ILE A 447 12.75 9.87 -7.11
N ARG A 448 13.79 10.60 -6.68
CA ARG A 448 15.16 10.19 -6.95
C ARG A 448 15.61 9.15 -5.92
N CYS A 449 16.00 7.97 -6.39
CA CYS A 449 16.68 6.99 -5.53
C CYS A 449 18.16 7.34 -5.40
N ILE A 450 18.69 7.32 -4.17
CA ILE A 450 20.14 7.32 -3.90
C ILE A 450 20.47 6.08 -3.08
N LYS A 451 21.47 5.31 -3.50
CA LYS A 451 21.99 4.16 -2.73
C LYS A 451 23.33 4.59 -2.14
N LEU A 452 23.44 4.60 -0.82
CA LEU A 452 24.63 5.07 -0.09
C LEU A 452 25.49 3.92 0.46
N ILE A 453 25.40 2.73 -0.15
CA ILE A 453 26.17 1.52 0.25
C ILE A 453 27.50 1.45 -0.49
#